data_AF-A0A2V6Y522-F1
#
_entry.id   AF-A0A2V6Y522-F1
#
_cell.length_a   1.000
_cell.length_b   1.000
_cell.length_c   1.000
_cell.angle_alpha   90.00
_cell.angle_beta   90.00
_cell.angle_gamma   90.00
#
_symmetry.space_group_name_H-M   'P 1'
#
loop_
_entity.id
_entity.type
_entity.pdbx_description
1 polymer ?
#
loop_
_entity_poly.entity_id
_entity_poly.type
_entity_poly.pdbx_seq_one_letter_code
_entity_poly.pdbx_strand_id
1 'polypeptide(L)' 'MVLPSFTRGATMETIQDQLTLLLRAYRTIRFCDTCLALKMGAFPGEVREAAVLIGDGFQITSGRCSECLQDKTVVRALAA' A
#
# COMPACT_ATOMS: atom_id res chain seq x y z
N MET A 1 16.37 -7.98 -17.05
CA MET A 1 15.59 -7.46 -15.90
C MET A 1 14.45 -8.44 -15.69
N VAL A 2 14.58 -9.35 -14.73
CA VAL A 2 13.61 -10.43 -14.52
C VAL A 2 12.44 -9.87 -13.73
N LEU A 3 11.32 -9.63 -14.39
CA LEU A 3 10.04 -9.41 -13.72
C LEU A 3 9.68 -10.71 -13.00
N PRO A 4 9.40 -10.70 -11.68
CA PRO A 4 8.91 -11.90 -11.03
C PRO A 4 7.57 -12.27 -11.68
N SER A 5 7.57 -13.43 -12.33
CA SER A 5 6.40 -14.03 -12.94
C SER A 5 5.34 -14.24 -11.86
N PHE A 6 4.25 -13.51 -11.97
CA PHE A 6 3.03 -13.67 -11.20
C PHE A 6 2.52 -15.10 -11.38
N THR A 7 2.87 -15.99 -10.44
CA THR A 7 2.29 -17.33 -10.36
C THR A 7 0.82 -17.19 -10.05
N ARG A 8 0.02 -17.45 -11.08
CA ARG A 8 -1.43 -17.50 -11.12
C ARG A 8 -1.93 -18.69 -10.28
N GLY A 9 -1.93 -18.53 -8.96
CA GLY A 9 -2.67 -19.36 -8.00
C GLY A 9 -3.97 -18.64 -7.64
N ALA A 10 -5.08 -19.35 -7.72
CA ALA A 10 -6.43 -18.80 -7.64
C ALA A 10 -6.81 -18.28 -6.25
N THR A 11 -6.83 -16.96 -6.07
CA THR A 11 -7.68 -16.23 -5.12
C THR A 11 -7.89 -14.85 -5.70
N MET A 12 -9.10 -14.28 -5.64
CA MET A 12 -9.34 -12.88 -6.02
C MET A 12 -8.23 -12.01 -5.40
N GLU A 13 -7.45 -11.31 -6.23
CA GLU A 13 -6.45 -10.35 -5.74
C GLU A 13 -7.23 -9.27 -4.99
N THR A 14 -7.32 -9.43 -3.66
CA THR A 14 -7.98 -8.45 -2.81
C THR A 14 -7.12 -7.20 -2.79
N ILE A 15 -7.75 -6.04 -2.56
CA ILE A 15 -7.04 -4.76 -2.40
C ILE A 15 -5.90 -4.90 -1.37
N GLN A 16 -6.05 -5.76 -0.36
CA GLN A 16 -5.00 -6.09 0.61
C GLN A 16 -3.74 -6.72 0.00
N ASP A 17 -3.87 -7.65 -0.94
CA ASP A 17 -2.73 -8.35 -1.54
C ASP A 17 -1.94 -7.41 -2.47
N GLN A 18 -2.65 -6.65 -3.30
CA GLN A 18 -2.05 -5.62 -4.13
C GLN A 18 -1.35 -4.53 -3.28
N LEU A 19 -1.99 -4.12 -2.19
CA LEU A 19 -1.45 -3.11 -1.27
C LEU A 19 -0.19 -3.64 -0.58
N THR A 20 -0.21 -4.93 -0.23
CA THR A 20 0.94 -5.62 0.34
C THR A 20 2.10 -5.70 -0.63
N LEU A 21 1.85 -6.10 -1.89
CA LEU A 21 2.88 -6.16 -2.94
C LEU A 21 3.49 -4.79 -3.22
N LEU A 22 2.64 -3.76 -3.35
CA LEU A 22 3.06 -2.40 -3.64
C LEU A 22 3.90 -1.85 -2.47
N LEU A 23 3.43 -1.95 -1.24
CA LEU A 23 4.17 -1.46 -0.08
C LEU A 23 5.43 -2.30 0.22
N ARG A 24 5.46 -3.60 -0.11
CA ARG A 24 6.70 -4.41 -0.04
C ARG A 24 7.72 -3.98 -1.10
N ALA A 25 7.29 -3.65 -2.31
CA ALA A 25 8.17 -3.11 -3.35
C ALA A 25 8.71 -1.72 -2.95
N TYR A 26 7.92 -0.94 -2.21
CA TYR A 26 8.23 0.43 -1.80
C TYR A 26 8.39 0.58 -0.27
N ARG A 27 9.13 -0.32 0.38
CA ARG A 27 9.34 -0.34 1.86
C ARG A 27 9.87 0.99 2.45
N THR A 28 10.55 1.79 1.64
CA THR A 28 11.15 3.07 2.05
C THR A 28 10.30 4.29 1.72
N ILE A 29 9.23 4.15 0.92
CA ILE A 29 8.42 5.27 0.44
C ILE A 29 7.12 5.35 1.25
N ARG A 30 6.73 6.58 1.60
CA ARG A 30 5.48 6.87 2.32
C ARG A 30 4.45 7.40 1.34
N PHE A 31 3.30 6.72 1.26
CA PHE A 31 2.20 7.11 0.39
C PHE A 31 0.98 7.54 1.21
N CYS A 32 0.34 8.62 0.77
CA CYS A 32 -0.94 9.07 1.31
C CYS A 32 -2.07 8.12 0.86
N ASP A 33 -3.15 8.01 1.63
CA ASP A 33 -4.34 7.22 1.26
C ASP A 33 -4.84 7.54 -0.16
N THR A 34 -4.86 8.82 -0.54
CA THR A 34 -5.31 9.30 -1.84
C THR A 34 -4.36 8.90 -2.97
N CYS A 35 -3.06 8.98 -2.70
CA CYS A 35 -1.99 8.70 -3.66
C CYS A 35 -1.92 7.20 -3.92
N LEU A 36 -2.03 6.42 -2.85
CA LEU A 36 -2.06 4.97 -2.91
C LEU A 36 -3.34 4.50 -3.62
N ALA A 37 -4.49 5.10 -3.31
CA ALA A 37 -5.76 4.88 -4.01
C ALA A 37 -5.64 5.13 -5.52
N LEU A 38 -5.05 6.26 -5.93
CA LEU A 38 -4.78 6.55 -7.34
C LEU A 38 -3.89 5.49 -8.01
N LYS A 39 -2.86 5.01 -7.30
CA LYS A 39 -1.92 4.01 -7.81
C LYS A 39 -2.56 2.63 -7.99
N MET A 40 -3.53 2.32 -7.14
CA MET A 40 -4.27 1.06 -7.15
C MET A 40 -5.56 1.12 -7.98
N GLY A 41 -6.00 2.33 -8.38
CA GLY A 41 -7.32 2.53 -8.98
C GLY A 41 -8.47 2.23 -8.00
N ALA A 42 -8.21 2.31 -6.69
CA ALA A 42 -9.16 2.01 -5.62
C ALA A 42 -9.63 3.28 -4.91
N PHE A 43 -10.64 3.18 -4.05
CA PHE A 43 -11.02 4.32 -3.21
C PHE A 43 -10.08 4.46 -1.99
N PRO A 44 -9.77 5.70 -1.55
CA PRO A 44 -8.94 5.92 -0.36
C PRO A 44 -9.54 5.30 0.91
N GLY A 45 -10.87 5.16 0.97
CA GLY A 45 -11.55 4.44 2.04
C GLY A 45 -11.21 2.95 2.09
N GLU A 46 -11.29 2.27 0.94
CA GLU A 46 -10.96 0.84 0.84
C GLU A 46 -9.48 0.56 1.09
N VAL A 47 -8.61 1.44 0.61
CA VAL A 47 -7.17 1.40 0.88
C VAL A 47 -6.88 1.53 2.38
N ARG A 48 -7.55 2.47 3.05
CA ARG A 48 -7.39 2.67 4.49
C ARG A 48 -7.91 1.48 5.28
N GLU A 49 -9.07 0.95 4.89
CA GLU A 49 -9.66 -0.24 5.51
C GLU A 49 -8.76 -1.47 5.32
N ALA A 50 -8.25 -1.71 4.11
CA ALA A 50 -7.28 -2.75 3.84
C ALA A 50 -6.00 -2.59 4.68
N ALA A 51 -5.45 -1.37 4.76
CA ALA A 51 -4.27 -1.12 5.59
C ALA A 51 -4.51 -1.38 7.08
N VAL A 52 -5.70 -1.04 7.60
CA VAL A 52 -6.10 -1.35 8.98
C VAL A 52 -6.27 -2.85 9.18
N LEU A 53 -6.90 -3.54 8.23
CA LEU A 53 -7.14 -5.00 8.29
C LEU A 53 -5.86 -5.81 8.25
N ILE A 54 -4.82 -5.33 7.56
CA ILE A 54 -3.54 -6.04 7.52
C ILE A 54 -2.77 -5.88 8.84
N GLY A 55 -2.95 -4.77 9.57
CA GLY A 55 -2.58 -4.57 10.98
C GLY A 55 -1.09 -4.66 11.32
N ASP A 56 -0.51 -5.87 11.24
CA ASP A 56 0.83 -6.20 11.72
C ASP A 56 1.92 -5.98 10.65
N GLY A 57 1.54 -6.00 9.37
CA GLY A 57 2.49 -5.78 8.26
C GLY A 57 2.70 -4.30 7.88
N PHE A 58 1.85 -3.40 8.37
CA PHE A 58 1.79 -2.01 7.92
C PHE A 58 1.50 -1.05 9.07
N GLN A 59 2.20 0.07 9.10
CA GLN A 59 1.95 1.17 10.02
C GLN A 59 1.25 2.31 9.30
N ILE A 60 0.13 2.75 9.86
CA ILE A 60 -0.53 3.99 9.47
C ILE A 60 0.00 5.08 10.41
N THR A 61 0.66 6.08 9.85
CA THR A 61 1.22 7.20 10.60
C THR A 61 0.94 8.51 9.89
N SER A 62 0.90 9.62 10.62
CA SER A 62 0.85 10.96 10.03
C SER A 62 2.25 11.36 9.57
N GLY A 63 2.37 11.81 8.33
CA GLY A 63 3.63 12.34 7.84
C GLY A 63 3.55 12.81 6.39
N ARG A 64 4.69 13.28 5.89
CA ARG A 64 4.77 13.78 4.52
C ARG A 64 4.76 12.64 3.50
N CYS A 65 3.80 12.71 2.58
CA CYS A 65 3.74 11.83 1.42
C CYS A 65 4.88 12.15 0.45
N SER A 66 5.49 11.12 -0.14
CA SER A 66 6.59 11.31 -1.10
C SER A 66 6.14 11.78 -2.48
N GLU A 67 4.86 11.58 -2.84
CA GLU A 67 4.32 12.02 -4.15
C GLU A 67 3.72 13.42 -4.09
N CYS A 68 2.75 13.65 -3.20
CA CYS A 68 2.07 14.94 -3.13
C CYS A 68 2.78 15.95 -2.21
N LEU A 69 3.85 15.53 -1.51
CA LEU A 69 4.63 16.35 -0.57
C LEU A 69 3.81 17.01 0.55
N GLN A 70 2.55 16.60 0.72
CA GLN A 70 1.67 17.08 1.78
C GLN A 70 1.75 16.18 3.01
N ASP A 71 1.57 16.81 4.18
CA ASP A 71 1.45 16.10 5.44
C ASP A 71 0.05 15.52 5.57
N LYS A 72 -0.05 14.19 5.53
CA LYS A 72 -1.31 13.45 5.56
C LYS A 72 -1.11 12.14 6.32
N THR A 73 -2.20 11.41 6.51
CA THR A 73 -2.13 10.02 6.94
C THR A 73 -1.47 9.21 5.82
N VAL A 74 -0.30 8.65 6.12
CA VAL A 74 0.49 7.84 5.19
C VAL A 74 0.58 6.40 5.70
N VAL A 75 0.59 5.46 4.75
CA VAL A 75 0.78 4.03 5.03
C VAL A 75 2.22 3.66 4.72
N ARG A 76 2.86 2.91 5.62
CA ARG A 76 4.23 2.40 5.47
C ARG A 76 4.27 0.92 5.79
N ALA A 77 5.04 0.13 5.02
CA ALA A 77 5.39 -1.23 5.41
C ALA A 77 6.21 -1.24 6.70
N LEU A 78 5.75 -1.98 7.70
CA LEU A 78 6.60 -2.37 8.82
C LEU A 78 7.50 -3.49 8.31
N ALA A 79 8.80 -3.20 8.21
CA ALA A 79 9.78 -4.23 7.98
C ALA A 79 9.92 -5.03 9.29
N ALA A 80 9.31 -6.21 9.34
CA ALA A 80 9.81 -7.30 10.18
C ALA A 80 11.17 -7.77 9.64
#